data_AF-A0A3N5HY35-F1
#
_entry.id   AF-A0A3N5HY35-F1
#
_cell.length_a   1.000
_cell.length_b   1.000
_cell.length_c   1.000
_cell.angle_alpha   90.00
_cell.angle_beta   90.00
_cell.angle_gamma   90.00
#
_symmetry.space_group_name_H-M   'P 1'
#
loop_
_entity.id
_entity.type
_entity.pdbx_description
1 polymer ?
#
loop_
_entity_poly.entity_id
_entity_poly.type
_entity_poly.pdbx_seq_one_letter_code
_entity_poly.pdbx_strand_id
1 'polypeptide(L)'
;RRLAEGLEGDPKISFVGHSMGNIVIRHAIGDWLAAGDPAGVLNRLHRVVMLGPPNQGAAIARQLGALGVFHMVAGHGGRQLGLDWETLKPHLAIPPCPFAILAGDLTPFWANNPLLGKANDFLVTVDEARLAGAVDFVTLPILHAALMSDPRVLAYASEFLTCDDPTKSLPAIPSGTRLA
;
A
#
# COMPACT_ATOMS: atom_id res chain seq x y z
N ARG A 1 13.71 7.60 -4.57
CA ARG A 1 14.78 7.33 -5.56
C ARG A 1 16.16 7.58 -4.96
N ARG A 2 16.60 8.84 -4.78
CA ARG A 2 17.92 9.19 -4.20
C ARG A 2 18.32 8.39 -2.96
N LEU A 3 17.39 8.18 -2.01
CA LEU A 3 17.67 7.39 -0.81
C LEU A 3 18.11 5.95 -1.15
N ALA A 4 17.33 5.22 -1.95
CA ALA A 4 17.63 3.83 -2.30
C ALA A 4 18.84 3.71 -3.25
N GLU A 5 18.97 4.65 -4.19
CA GLU A 5 20.09 4.72 -5.13
C GLU A 5 21.41 5.06 -4.42
N GLY A 6 21.37 5.83 -3.33
CA GLY A 6 22.54 6.28 -2.57
C GLY A 6 22.95 5.41 -1.39
N LEU A 7 22.30 4.27 -1.14
CA LEU A 7 22.73 3.33 -0.10
C LEU A 7 24.05 2.67 -0.50
N GLU A 8 25.09 2.86 0.32
CA GLU A 8 26.39 2.23 0.13
C GLU A 8 26.34 0.71 0.33
N GLY A 9 27.22 -0.01 -0.38
CA GLY A 9 27.24 -1.49 -0.41
C GLY A 9 26.15 -2.10 -1.29
N ASP A 10 25.82 -3.36 -1.03
CA ASP A 10 24.76 -4.10 -1.72
C ASP A 10 23.67 -4.60 -0.74
N PRO A 11 23.05 -3.69 0.06
CA PRO A 11 22.08 -4.11 1.06
C PRO A 11 20.79 -4.58 0.39
N LYS A 12 20.15 -5.60 0.97
CA LYS A 12 18.75 -5.93 0.69
C LYS A 12 17.85 -4.78 1.15
N ILE A 13 17.01 -4.28 0.26
CA ILE A 13 16.09 -3.16 0.52
C ILE A 13 14.68 -3.71 0.66
N SER A 14 14.02 -3.41 1.78
CA SER A 14 12.60 -3.68 1.95
C SER A 14 11.83 -2.39 2.18
N PHE A 15 10.60 -2.30 1.69
CA PHE A 15 9.74 -1.14 1.89
C PHE A 15 8.51 -1.50 2.72
N VAL A 16 8.13 -0.60 3.62
CA VAL A 16 6.81 -0.57 4.25
C VAL A 16 6.15 0.73 3.85
N GLY A 17 5.05 0.66 3.09
CA GLY A 17 4.31 1.83 2.65
C GLY A 17 2.99 1.94 3.41
N HIS A 18 2.68 3.13 3.93
CA HIS A 18 1.34 3.45 4.42
C HIS A 18 0.61 4.38 3.45
N SER A 19 -0.65 4.07 3.15
CA SER A 19 -1.52 4.93 2.34
C SER A 19 -0.84 5.34 1.02
N MET A 20 -0.76 6.64 0.72
CA MET A 20 -0.08 7.22 -0.44
C MET A 20 1.40 6.82 -0.58
N GLY A 21 2.09 6.47 0.52
CA GLY A 21 3.46 5.98 0.46
C GLY A 21 3.62 4.74 -0.43
N ASN A 22 2.57 3.91 -0.52
CA ASN A 22 2.53 2.77 -1.43
C ASN A 22 2.53 3.18 -2.91
N ILE A 23 1.84 4.28 -3.23
CA ILE A 23 1.79 4.81 -4.58
C ILE A 23 3.15 5.41 -4.97
N VAL A 24 3.81 6.08 -4.03
CA VAL A 24 5.19 6.56 -4.21
C VAL A 24 6.16 5.40 -4.44
N ILE A 25 6.06 4.30 -3.68
CA ILE A 25 6.88 3.10 -3.88
C ILE A 25 6.61 2.50 -5.27
N ARG A 26 5.35 2.29 -5.65
CA ARG A 26 4.98 1.72 -6.96
C ARG A 26 5.44 2.59 -8.13
N HIS A 27 5.33 3.91 -7.99
CA HIS A 27 5.83 4.85 -8.98
C HIS A 27 7.36 4.81 -9.08
N ALA A 28 8.07 4.77 -7.97
CA ALA A 28 9.53 4.67 -7.97
C ALA A 28 10.01 3.36 -8.64
N ILE A 29 9.32 2.25 -8.41
CA ILE A 29 9.57 0.97 -9.09
C ILE A 29 9.30 1.10 -10.59
N GLY A 30 8.19 1.73 -10.98
CA GLY A 30 7.88 2.01 -12.39
C GLY A 30 8.97 2.84 -13.07
N ASP A 31 9.46 3.89 -12.39
CA ASP A 31 10.55 4.72 -12.88
C ASP A 31 11.86 3.94 -13.06
N TRP A 32 12.20 3.06 -12.11
CA TRP A 32 13.40 2.22 -12.21
C TRP A 32 13.28 1.22 -13.36
N LEU A 33 12.13 0.56 -13.52
CA LEU A 33 11.87 -0.35 -14.64
C LEU A 33 11.97 0.38 -15.99
N ALA A 34 11.33 1.55 -16.12
CA ALA A 34 11.35 2.34 -17.34
C ALA A 34 12.76 2.84 -17.71
N ALA A 35 13.58 3.15 -16.70
CA ALA A 35 14.97 3.59 -16.88
C ALA A 35 15.97 2.43 -17.07
N GLY A 36 15.55 1.17 -16.95
CA GLY A 36 16.44 0.00 -17.03
C GLY A 36 17.29 -0.24 -15.78
N ASP A 37 16.82 0.20 -14.61
CA ASP A 37 17.44 0.05 -13.28
C ASP A 37 18.94 0.41 -13.23
N PRO A 38 19.33 1.64 -13.60
CA PRO A 38 20.74 2.02 -13.75
C PRO A 38 21.56 1.94 -12.45
N ALA A 39 20.90 1.99 -11.30
CA ALA A 39 21.53 1.91 -9.97
C ALA A 39 21.34 0.53 -9.29
N GLY A 40 20.86 -0.48 -10.02
CA GLY A 40 20.67 -1.84 -9.50
C GLY A 40 19.76 -1.90 -8.27
N VAL A 41 18.80 -0.99 -8.13
CA VAL A 41 17.91 -0.92 -6.97
C VAL A 41 16.93 -2.09 -6.98
N LEU A 42 16.45 -2.49 -8.15
CA LEU A 42 15.50 -3.61 -8.28
C LEU A 42 16.17 -4.95 -7.97
N ASN A 43 17.46 -5.11 -8.27
CA ASN A 43 18.22 -6.31 -7.88
C ASN A 43 18.35 -6.46 -6.36
N ARG A 44 18.37 -5.33 -5.64
CA ARG A 44 18.42 -5.28 -4.17
C ARG A 44 17.04 -5.30 -3.53
N LEU A 45 15.98 -5.13 -4.30
CA LEU A 45 14.61 -5.08 -3.79
C LEU A 45 14.20 -6.45 -3.26
N HIS A 46 14.09 -6.54 -1.95
CA HIS A 46 13.83 -7.78 -1.25
C HIS A 46 12.32 -8.01 -1.08
N ARG A 47 11.62 -7.09 -0.39
CA ARG A 47 10.21 -7.26 -0.01
C ARG A 47 9.47 -5.93 0.09
N VAL A 48 8.15 -5.98 -0.07
CA VAL A 48 7.27 -4.83 0.16
C VAL A 48 6.09 -5.21 1.07
N VAL A 49 5.78 -4.38 2.06
CA VAL A 49 4.56 -4.49 2.86
C VAL A 49 3.72 -3.23 2.64
N MET A 50 2.48 -3.41 2.23
CA MET A 50 1.56 -2.32 1.88
C MET A 50 0.46 -2.20 2.93
N LEU A 51 0.43 -1.09 3.67
CA LEU A 51 -0.57 -0.79 4.68
C LEU A 51 -1.62 0.18 4.11
N GLY A 52 -2.86 -0.28 3.99
CA GLY A 52 -4.00 0.48 3.45
C GLY A 52 -3.70 1.18 2.11
N PRO A 53 -3.11 0.51 1.10
CA PRO A 53 -2.73 1.19 -0.13
C PRO A 53 -3.97 1.59 -0.97
N PRO A 54 -4.06 2.79 -1.56
CA PRO A 54 -5.11 3.11 -2.53
C PRO A 54 -4.74 2.61 -3.94
N ASN A 55 -4.55 1.30 -4.12
CA ASN A 55 -3.97 0.69 -5.33
C ASN A 55 -4.81 0.85 -6.60
N GLN A 56 -6.11 1.10 -6.46
CA GLN A 56 -7.07 1.36 -7.53
C GLN A 56 -7.54 2.84 -7.55
N GLY A 57 -6.77 3.73 -6.95
CA GLY A 57 -7.16 5.10 -6.64
C GLY A 57 -7.97 5.16 -5.34
N ALA A 58 -8.39 6.37 -4.95
CA ALA A 58 -9.17 6.58 -3.73
C ALA A 58 -10.53 7.20 -4.09
N ALA A 59 -11.61 6.44 -3.93
CA ALA A 59 -12.99 6.89 -4.13
C ALA A 59 -13.32 8.10 -3.27
N ILE A 60 -12.83 8.11 -2.02
CA ILE A 60 -13.01 9.25 -1.13
C ILE A 60 -12.34 10.51 -1.68
N ALA A 61 -11.17 10.39 -2.31
CA ALA A 61 -10.49 11.51 -2.94
C ALA A 61 -11.24 12.02 -4.18
N ARG A 62 -11.86 11.11 -4.97
CA ARG A 62 -12.74 11.48 -6.09
C ARG A 62 -13.97 12.25 -5.60
N GLN A 63 -14.66 11.75 -4.58
CA GLN A 63 -15.89 12.35 -4.06
C GLN A 63 -15.64 13.68 -3.33
N LEU A 64 -14.57 13.77 -2.53
CA LEU A 64 -14.21 15.03 -1.86
C LEU A 64 -13.66 16.06 -2.85
N GLY A 65 -12.95 15.62 -3.90
CA GLY A 65 -12.50 16.49 -4.99
C GLY A 65 -13.66 17.13 -5.76
N ALA A 66 -14.75 16.40 -5.99
CA ALA A 66 -15.96 16.90 -6.66
C ALA A 66 -16.71 17.99 -5.87
N LEU A 67 -16.53 18.04 -4.54
CA LEU A 67 -17.20 19.00 -3.66
C LEU A 67 -16.41 20.31 -3.44
N GLY A 68 -15.22 20.46 -4.03
CA GLY A 68 -14.40 21.68 -3.89
C GLY A 68 -13.77 21.92 -2.51
N VAL A 69 -14.09 21.11 -1.50
CA VAL A 69 -13.62 21.26 -0.11
C VAL A 69 -12.23 20.65 0.11
N PHE A 70 -11.76 19.79 -0.80
CA PHE A 70 -10.52 19.02 -0.62
C PHE A 70 -9.23 19.81 -0.86
N HIS A 71 -9.32 20.99 -1.50
CA HIS A 71 -8.15 21.81 -1.82
C HIS A 71 -7.39 22.28 -0.57
N MET A 72 -8.05 22.30 0.60
CA MET A 72 -7.47 22.73 1.88
C MET A 72 -6.84 21.63 2.73
N VAL A 73 -7.16 20.34 2.53
CA VAL A 73 -6.74 19.26 3.47
C VAL A 73 -5.79 18.22 2.84
N ALA A 74 -5.86 17.94 1.55
CA ALA A 74 -5.09 16.84 0.93
C ALA A 74 -4.10 17.24 -0.17
N GLY A 75 -4.15 18.49 -0.65
CA GLY A 75 -3.19 19.03 -1.63
C GLY A 75 -3.08 18.22 -2.93
N HIS A 76 -1.89 18.26 -3.55
CA HIS A 76 -1.61 17.60 -4.84
C HIS A 76 -1.78 16.07 -4.80
N GLY A 77 -1.40 15.42 -3.70
CA GLY A 77 -1.50 13.95 -3.58
C GLY A 77 -2.95 13.46 -3.63
N GLY A 78 -3.86 14.20 -2.98
CA GLY A 78 -5.29 13.92 -3.05
C GLY A 78 -5.87 13.98 -4.48
N ARG A 79 -5.42 14.95 -5.29
CA ARG A 79 -5.85 15.10 -6.68
C ARG A 79 -5.36 13.95 -7.56
N GLN A 80 -4.11 13.52 -7.38
CA GLN A 80 -3.52 12.39 -8.11
C GLN A 80 -4.23 11.06 -7.84
N LEU A 81 -4.66 10.82 -6.60
CA LEU A 81 -5.44 9.63 -6.23
C LEU A 81 -6.91 9.70 -6.65
N GLY A 82 -7.39 10.89 -7.02
CA GLY A 82 -8.76 11.16 -7.42
C GLY A 82 -8.90 11.39 -8.92
N LEU A 83 -8.73 12.64 -9.34
CA LEU A 83 -9.02 13.12 -10.69
C LEU A 83 -7.97 12.70 -11.72
N ASP A 84 -6.69 12.71 -11.34
CA ASP A 84 -5.59 12.43 -12.28
C ASP A 84 -5.17 10.95 -12.23
N TRP A 85 -6.01 10.06 -11.66
CA TRP A 85 -5.68 8.65 -11.45
C TRP A 85 -5.38 7.92 -12.75
N GLU A 86 -6.16 8.14 -13.81
CA GLU A 86 -5.95 7.50 -15.11
C GLU A 86 -4.64 7.94 -15.78
N THR A 87 -4.13 9.14 -15.44
CA THR A 87 -2.81 9.60 -15.89
C THR A 87 -1.69 9.00 -15.04
N LEU A 88 -1.91 8.82 -13.74
CA LEU A 88 -0.91 8.26 -12.83
C LEU A 88 -0.75 6.74 -12.98
N LYS A 89 -1.86 6.01 -13.08
CA LYS A 89 -1.93 4.53 -13.06
C LYS A 89 -0.95 3.84 -14.03
N PRO A 90 -0.74 4.31 -15.28
CA PRO A 90 0.23 3.70 -16.21
C PRO A 90 1.68 3.71 -15.71
N HIS A 91 2.03 4.60 -14.78
CA HIS A 91 3.38 4.71 -14.20
C HIS A 91 3.56 3.88 -12.93
N LEU A 92 2.50 3.23 -12.43
CA LEU A 92 2.53 2.48 -11.18
C LEU A 92 2.82 1.00 -11.42
N ALA A 93 4.04 0.57 -11.15
CA ALA A 93 4.41 -0.83 -11.25
C ALA A 93 3.80 -1.69 -10.14
N ILE A 94 3.71 -3.00 -10.41
CA ILE A 94 3.56 -4.03 -9.38
C ILE A 94 4.97 -4.34 -8.86
N PRO A 95 5.20 -4.46 -7.54
CA PRO A 95 6.52 -4.80 -7.01
C PRO A 95 7.04 -6.13 -7.62
N PRO A 96 8.24 -6.16 -8.23
CA PRO A 96 8.82 -7.38 -8.82
C PRO A 96 9.49 -8.28 -7.76
N CYS A 97 8.95 -8.28 -6.54
CA CYS A 97 9.46 -9.03 -5.39
C CYS A 97 8.27 -9.50 -4.53
N PRO A 98 8.44 -10.44 -3.59
CA PRO A 98 7.37 -10.81 -2.67
C PRO A 98 6.81 -9.60 -1.92
N PHE A 99 5.49 -9.44 -1.96
CA PHE A 99 4.82 -8.37 -1.23
C PHE A 99 3.51 -8.81 -0.58
N ALA A 100 3.16 -8.15 0.51
CA ALA A 100 1.92 -8.40 1.25
C ALA A 100 1.11 -7.11 1.41
N ILE A 101 -0.21 -7.25 1.54
CA ILE A 101 -1.14 -6.13 1.73
C ILE A 101 -1.91 -6.32 3.03
N LEU A 102 -1.90 -5.29 3.89
CA LEU A 102 -2.71 -5.22 5.11
C LEU A 102 -3.70 -4.06 4.95
N ALA A 103 -4.98 -4.39 4.86
CA ALA A 103 -6.07 -3.42 4.73
C ALA A 103 -6.87 -3.32 6.03
N GLY A 104 -7.32 -2.12 6.38
CA GLY A 104 -8.30 -1.97 7.45
C GLY A 104 -9.72 -2.27 6.96
N ASP A 105 -10.53 -2.87 7.82
CA ASP A 105 -11.93 -3.18 7.58
C ASP A 105 -12.76 -3.02 8.85
N LEU A 106 -13.55 -1.96 8.93
CA LEU A 106 -14.36 -1.64 10.12
C LEU A 106 -15.76 -2.26 10.11
N THR A 107 -16.09 -3.05 9.08
CA THR A 107 -17.36 -3.78 9.00
C THR A 107 -17.68 -4.56 10.29
N PRO A 108 -16.72 -5.22 10.98
CA PRO A 108 -16.99 -5.91 12.25
C PRO A 108 -17.50 -5.02 13.39
N PHE A 109 -17.25 -3.71 13.35
CA PHE A 109 -17.73 -2.73 14.33
C PHE A 109 -19.02 -2.02 13.90
N TRP A 110 -19.65 -2.44 12.80
CA TRP A 110 -20.84 -1.79 12.23
C TRP A 110 -20.56 -0.32 11.88
N ALA A 111 -19.29 0.03 11.74
CA ALA A 111 -18.81 1.33 11.34
C ALA A 111 -18.44 1.27 9.86
N ASN A 112 -18.93 2.22 9.09
CA ASN A 112 -18.65 2.31 7.67
C ASN A 112 -18.72 3.78 7.26
N ASN A 113 -17.83 4.22 6.39
CA ASN A 113 -18.02 5.48 5.67
C ASN A 113 -19.10 5.29 4.59
N PRO A 114 -20.32 5.87 4.75
CA PRO A 114 -21.43 5.67 3.80
C PRO A 114 -21.11 6.16 2.38
N LEU A 115 -20.13 7.05 2.25
CA LEU A 115 -19.62 7.54 0.96
C LEU A 115 -18.92 6.45 0.14
N LEU A 116 -18.34 5.45 0.80
CA LEU A 116 -17.60 4.35 0.17
C LEU A 116 -18.48 3.11 -0.09
N GLY A 117 -19.53 2.91 0.71
CA GLY A 117 -20.56 1.87 0.48
C GLY A 117 -20.08 0.41 0.54
N LYS A 118 -18.81 0.16 0.89
CA LYS A 118 -18.14 -1.15 0.93
C LYS A 118 -17.30 -1.29 2.20
N ALA A 119 -16.77 -2.47 2.51
CA ALA A 119 -15.80 -2.67 3.59
C ALA A 119 -14.59 -1.71 3.45
N ASN A 120 -14.28 -0.94 4.48
CA ASN A 120 -13.22 0.08 4.47
C ASN A 120 -12.73 0.46 5.87
N ASP A 121 -11.68 1.28 5.88
CA ASP A 121 -11.01 1.80 7.07
C ASP A 121 -11.24 3.31 7.31
N PHE A 122 -12.37 3.82 6.81
CA PHE A 122 -12.79 5.23 6.60
C PHE A 122 -12.21 5.95 5.38
N LEU A 123 -11.04 5.56 4.87
CA LEU A 123 -10.39 6.27 3.75
C LEU A 123 -10.26 5.41 2.50
N VAL A 124 -9.94 4.13 2.65
CA VAL A 124 -9.65 3.20 1.56
C VAL A 124 -10.51 1.96 1.73
N THR A 125 -11.18 1.54 0.66
CA THR A 125 -11.92 0.27 0.67
C THR A 125 -10.98 -0.92 0.56
N VAL A 126 -11.42 -2.08 1.06
CA VAL A 126 -10.69 -3.35 0.91
C VAL A 126 -10.43 -3.66 -0.57
N ASP A 127 -11.40 -3.38 -1.45
CA ASP A 127 -11.25 -3.55 -2.90
C ASP A 127 -10.20 -2.62 -3.50
N GLU A 128 -10.17 -1.35 -3.09
CA GLU A 128 -9.15 -0.39 -3.54
C GLU A 128 -7.75 -0.77 -3.07
N ALA A 129 -7.64 -1.46 -1.94
CA ALA A 129 -6.38 -1.98 -1.43
C ALA A 129 -5.81 -3.15 -2.24
N ARG A 130 -6.63 -3.89 -2.99
CA ARG A 130 -6.17 -5.04 -3.76
C ARG A 130 -5.18 -4.65 -4.87
N LEU A 131 -4.15 -5.49 -5.01
CA LEU A 131 -3.21 -5.47 -6.11
C LEU A 131 -2.82 -6.91 -6.45
N ALA A 132 -2.93 -7.26 -7.73
CA ALA A 132 -2.59 -8.60 -8.21
C ALA A 132 -1.10 -8.92 -7.98
N GLY A 133 -0.80 -10.17 -7.65
CA GLY A 133 0.56 -10.64 -7.37
C GLY A 133 0.97 -10.58 -5.90
N ALA A 134 0.11 -10.06 -5.01
CA ALA A 134 0.37 -10.09 -3.57
C ALA A 134 0.46 -11.55 -3.09
N VAL A 135 1.49 -11.84 -2.30
CA VAL A 135 1.71 -13.16 -1.68
C VAL A 135 0.71 -13.38 -0.54
N ASP A 136 0.29 -12.30 0.10
CA ASP A 136 -0.75 -12.32 1.13
C ASP A 136 -1.60 -11.05 1.08
N PHE A 137 -2.87 -11.20 1.43
CA PHE A 137 -3.81 -10.11 1.63
C PHE A 137 -4.53 -10.34 2.96
N VAL A 138 -4.35 -9.42 3.90
CA VAL A 138 -4.92 -9.51 5.25
C VAL A 138 -5.80 -8.30 5.50
N THR A 139 -7.02 -8.53 6.00
CA THR A 139 -7.84 -7.47 6.60
C THR A 139 -7.77 -7.51 8.12
N LEU A 140 -7.75 -6.33 8.74
CA LEU A 140 -7.84 -6.19 10.19
C LEU A 140 -8.93 -5.17 10.56
N PRO A 141 -9.62 -5.35 11.71
CA PRO A 141 -10.62 -4.41 12.18
C PRO A 141 -9.96 -3.16 12.78
N ILE A 142 -9.43 -2.28 11.92
CA ILE A 142 -8.65 -1.10 12.30
C ILE A 142 -8.93 0.09 11.38
N LEU A 143 -8.82 1.28 11.96
CA LEU A 143 -8.90 2.56 11.26
C LEU A 143 -7.66 2.78 10.39
N HIS A 144 -7.80 3.50 9.28
CA HIS A 144 -6.71 3.77 8.34
C HIS A 144 -5.48 4.38 9.02
N ALA A 145 -5.69 5.37 9.90
CA ALA A 145 -4.63 6.06 10.61
C ALA A 145 -3.95 5.19 11.68
N ALA A 146 -4.61 4.13 12.15
CA ALA A 146 -4.10 3.24 13.18
C ALA A 146 -3.24 2.10 12.61
N LEU A 147 -3.26 1.86 11.30
CA LEU A 147 -2.47 0.81 10.64
C LEU A 147 -0.98 0.86 11.02
N MET A 148 -0.39 2.06 11.10
CA MET A 148 1.05 2.21 11.35
C MET A 148 1.46 1.90 12.79
N SER A 149 0.54 1.99 13.75
CA SER A 149 0.84 1.82 15.18
C SER A 149 0.20 0.58 15.79
N ASP A 150 -0.61 -0.17 15.03
CA ASP A 150 -1.22 -1.40 15.51
C ASP A 150 -0.16 -2.49 15.72
N PRO A 151 -0.03 -3.05 16.94
CA PRO A 151 1.00 -4.06 17.22
C PRO A 151 0.92 -5.31 16.33
N ARG A 152 -0.28 -5.67 15.87
CA ARG A 152 -0.50 -6.84 15.01
C ARG A 152 0.02 -6.58 13.60
N VAL A 153 -0.19 -5.36 13.10
CA VAL A 153 0.35 -4.90 11.81
C VAL A 153 1.86 -4.85 11.84
N LEU A 154 2.44 -4.30 12.91
CA LEU A 154 3.89 -4.22 13.11
C LEU A 154 4.52 -5.62 13.22
N ALA A 155 3.91 -6.52 14.00
CA ALA A 155 4.37 -7.89 14.14
C ALA A 155 4.35 -8.64 12.79
N TYR A 156 3.23 -8.57 12.07
CA TYR A 156 3.11 -9.18 10.74
C TYR A 156 4.15 -8.61 9.76
N ALA A 157 4.27 -7.28 9.69
CA ALA A 157 5.20 -6.64 8.77
C ALA A 157 6.64 -7.05 9.09
N SER A 158 7.03 -7.05 10.37
CA SER A 158 8.35 -7.52 10.79
C SER A 158 8.59 -8.96 10.37
N GLU A 159 7.67 -9.87 10.67
CA GLU A 159 7.80 -11.29 10.34
C GLU A 159 7.89 -11.52 8.82
N PHE A 160 7.03 -10.86 8.04
CA PHE A 160 7.07 -10.93 6.58
C PHE A 160 8.41 -10.44 6.02
N LEU A 161 8.98 -9.39 6.60
CA LEU A 161 10.25 -8.82 6.15
C LEU A 161 11.47 -9.67 6.54
N THR A 162 11.40 -10.46 7.61
CA THR A 162 12.54 -11.21 8.15
C THR A 162 12.48 -12.72 7.96
N CYS A 163 11.34 -13.31 7.59
CA CYS A 163 11.24 -14.76 7.36
C CYS A 163 12.13 -15.22 6.18
N ASP A 164 12.40 -16.52 6.05
CA ASP A 164 13.24 -17.02 4.96
C ASP A 164 12.54 -16.91 3.59
N ASP A 165 11.32 -17.44 3.47
CA ASP A 165 10.55 -17.46 2.22
C ASP A 165 9.04 -17.22 2.47
N PRO A 166 8.55 -15.98 2.27
CA PRO A 166 7.15 -15.64 2.50
C PRO A 166 6.20 -16.29 1.49
N THR A 167 6.69 -16.91 0.41
CA THR A 167 5.85 -17.63 -0.56
C THR A 167 5.52 -19.05 -0.12
N LYS A 168 6.23 -19.56 0.89
CA LYS A 168 6.04 -20.92 1.44
C LYS A 168 5.41 -20.91 2.82
N SER A 169 5.77 -19.94 3.65
CA SER A 169 5.25 -19.80 5.01
C SER A 169 4.86 -18.35 5.26
N LEU A 170 3.56 -18.13 5.39
CA LEU A 170 3.02 -16.82 5.70
C LEU A 170 3.03 -16.56 7.22
N PRO A 171 3.23 -15.31 7.66
CA PRO A 171 3.06 -14.94 9.05
C PRO A 171 1.68 -15.32 9.59
N ALA A 172 1.62 -15.60 10.90
CA ALA A 172 0.35 -15.79 11.59
C ALA A 172 -0.42 -14.46 11.67
N ILE A 173 -1.75 -14.53 11.62
CA ILE A 173 -2.62 -13.35 11.75
C ILE A 173 -3.27 -13.39 13.14
N PRO A 174 -2.94 -12.46 14.06
CA PRO A 174 -3.41 -12.56 15.45
C PRO A 174 -4.93 -12.34 15.64
N SER A 175 -5.61 -11.66 14.70
CA SER A 175 -7.06 -11.34 14.79
C SER A 175 -7.60 -10.66 13.53
N GLY A 176 -7.22 -11.15 12.35
CA GLY A 176 -7.62 -10.62 11.05
C GLY A 176 -8.04 -11.74 10.10
N THR A 177 -8.53 -11.36 8.92
CA THR A 177 -8.98 -12.31 7.91
C THR A 177 -8.01 -12.32 6.73
N ARG A 178 -7.46 -13.49 6.41
CA ARG A 178 -6.73 -13.70 5.15
C ARG A 178 -7.74 -13.79 4.02
N LEU A 179 -7.59 -12.96 3.00
CA LEU A 179 -8.39 -13.05 1.78
C LEU A 179 -7.59 -13.78 0.71
N ALA A 180 -8.23 -14.74 0.06
CA ALA A 180 -7.72 -15.34 -1.18
C ALA A 180 -7.79 -14.36 -2.35
#